data_AF-A0A536P363-F1
#
_entry.id   AF-A0A536P363-F1
#
_cell.length_a   1.000
_cell.length_b   1.000
_cell.length_c   1.000
_cell.angle_alpha   90.00
_cell.angle_beta   90.00
_cell.angle_gamma   90.00
#
_symmetry.space_group_name_H-M   'P 1'
#
loop_
_entity.id
_entity.type
_entity.pdbx_description
1 polymer ?
#
loop_
_entity_poly.entity_id
_entity_poly.type
_entity_poly.pdbx_seq_one_letter_code
_entity_poly.pdbx_strand_id
1 'polypeptide(L)'
;MATASSPTGFNLAPGVTASDHVTVQDPAGSGTPQGTIAFFLCGPTQVTAGGCAAGSPVGAVKTLIGGAATSDPTAGTTALGTYCWRAAYTPGGASVGIFDTAGHTNTGSECFAVGVPGPPAAGRGLNLPMPPPDFVPAAAVRGDAPVQISIPVLGIDAPVENLGLLQNGAMAVPQAVSDAGWLGSGTAPGSVGNAVIAGHLDDATGQPAAFWRLGRLRSGDTVIVTTAGGAQLRFVVVRIARYDRQAVPLVAVFGPSKQPNLNLLTCAGPYLHDHRTYRDRLVVYTRLVDVEPTVRGRPGDRLALESIPSASRRPTAAN
;
A
#
# COMPACT_ATOMS: atom_id res chain seq x y z
N MET A 1 5.48 -15.10 -23.77
CA MET A 1 4.53 -15.96 -23.03
C MET A 1 3.62 -15.09 -22.21
N ALA A 2 2.34 -15.44 -22.08
CA ALA A 2 1.39 -14.73 -21.23
C ALA A 2 0.76 -15.66 -20.17
N THR A 3 0.99 -15.27 -18.91
CA THR A 3 0.40 -15.68 -17.61
C THR A 3 -1.08 -15.36 -17.44
N ALA A 4 -1.92 -16.22 -16.83
CA ALA A 4 -3.25 -15.87 -16.35
C ALA A 4 -3.63 -16.77 -15.17
N SER A 5 -3.45 -16.24 -13.96
CA SER A 5 -3.78 -16.95 -12.72
C SER A 5 -5.26 -16.88 -12.40
N SER A 6 -5.76 -17.91 -11.71
CA SER A 6 -7.09 -17.95 -11.11
C SER A 6 -6.98 -18.60 -9.74
N PRO A 7 -7.51 -18.03 -8.65
CA PRO A 7 -8.07 -16.69 -8.59
C PRO A 7 -7.00 -15.61 -8.78
N THR A 8 -7.45 -14.42 -9.18
CA THR A 8 -6.66 -13.20 -9.14
C THR A 8 -6.99 -12.36 -7.92
N GLY A 9 -6.09 -11.47 -7.52
CA GLY A 9 -6.39 -10.43 -6.52
C GLY A 9 -6.08 -10.87 -5.09
N PHE A 10 -6.74 -10.22 -4.14
CA PHE A 10 -6.41 -10.30 -2.70
C PHE A 10 -7.68 -10.65 -1.90
N ASN A 11 -7.53 -11.17 -0.68
CA ASN A 11 -8.62 -11.64 0.22
C ASN A 11 -9.21 -13.01 -0.11
N LEU A 12 -8.38 -13.93 -0.58
CA LEU A 12 -8.85 -15.27 -0.87
C LEU A 12 -8.89 -16.11 0.40
N ALA A 13 -9.94 -16.93 0.53
CA ALA A 13 -10.06 -17.82 1.67
C ALA A 13 -8.90 -18.83 1.67
N PRO A 14 -8.35 -19.17 2.86
CA PRO A 14 -7.41 -20.28 2.99
C PRO A 14 -7.97 -21.55 2.35
N GLY A 15 -7.15 -22.20 1.52
CA GLY A 15 -7.54 -23.40 0.79
C GLY A 15 -8.38 -23.14 -0.46
N VAL A 16 -8.49 -21.88 -0.94
CA VAL A 16 -9.09 -21.61 -2.25
C VAL A 16 -8.36 -22.40 -3.32
N THR A 17 -9.12 -23.05 -4.21
CA THR A 17 -8.52 -23.71 -5.36
C THR A 17 -7.92 -22.67 -6.30
N ALA A 18 -6.64 -22.81 -6.58
CA ALA A 18 -5.90 -21.97 -7.53
C ALA A 18 -5.39 -22.79 -8.72
N SER A 19 -5.29 -22.16 -9.88
CA SER A 19 -4.70 -22.67 -11.11
C SER A 19 -4.09 -21.53 -11.92
N ASP A 20 -3.29 -21.87 -12.93
CA ASP A 20 -2.71 -20.92 -13.87
C ASP A 20 -2.87 -21.41 -15.31
N HIS A 21 -2.98 -20.47 -16.25
CA HIS A 21 -3.15 -20.73 -17.66
C HIS A 21 -2.13 -19.95 -18.48
N VAL A 22 -1.39 -20.67 -19.31
CA VAL A 22 -0.35 -20.14 -20.19
C VAL A 22 -0.80 -20.10 -21.63
N THR A 23 -0.51 -18.99 -22.30
CA THR A 23 -0.46 -18.93 -23.77
C THR A 23 0.94 -18.61 -24.25
N VAL A 24 1.46 -19.45 -25.14
CA VAL A 24 2.69 -19.22 -25.90
C VAL A 24 2.29 -18.70 -27.28
N GLN A 25 2.79 -17.53 -27.62
CA GLN A 25 2.52 -16.90 -28.91
C GLN A 25 3.81 -16.70 -29.68
N ASP A 26 3.71 -16.85 -30.98
CA ASP A 26 4.78 -16.55 -31.92
C ASP A 26 4.49 -15.21 -32.62
N PRO A 27 5.18 -14.12 -32.23
CA PRO A 27 5.00 -12.85 -32.92
C PRO A 27 5.51 -12.87 -34.37
N ALA A 28 6.34 -13.84 -34.76
CA ALA A 28 6.88 -13.97 -36.12
C ALA A 28 6.04 -14.89 -37.03
N GLY A 29 5.02 -15.58 -36.49
CA GLY A 29 4.11 -16.42 -37.28
C GLY A 29 4.71 -17.73 -37.81
N SER A 30 5.77 -18.23 -37.20
CA SER A 30 6.51 -19.45 -37.58
C SER A 30 5.74 -20.75 -37.36
N GLY A 31 4.58 -20.71 -36.71
CA GLY A 31 3.66 -21.84 -36.52
C GLY A 31 3.05 -21.91 -35.12
N THR A 32 2.23 -22.92 -34.85
CA THR A 32 1.67 -23.16 -33.52
C THR A 32 2.77 -23.67 -32.57
N PRO A 33 3.01 -23.01 -31.42
CA PRO A 33 4.05 -23.44 -30.49
C PRO A 33 3.81 -24.86 -29.95
N GLN A 34 4.87 -25.65 -29.95
CA GLN A 34 4.93 -27.02 -29.45
C GLN A 34 5.88 -27.10 -28.25
N GLY A 35 5.67 -28.10 -27.39
CA GLY A 35 6.49 -28.32 -26.21
C GLY A 35 5.65 -28.53 -24.97
N THR A 36 6.25 -28.26 -23.81
CA THR A 36 5.62 -28.51 -22.51
C THR A 36 5.77 -27.34 -21.55
N ILE A 37 4.85 -27.25 -20.59
CA ILE A 37 4.86 -26.28 -19.50
C ILE A 37 4.90 -27.02 -18.16
N ALA A 38 5.84 -26.64 -17.30
CA ALA A 38 5.85 -26.98 -15.88
C ALA A 38 5.34 -25.78 -15.07
N PHE A 39 4.36 -26.01 -14.20
CA PHE A 39 3.77 -24.97 -13.35
C PHE A 39 4.29 -25.07 -11.92
N PHE A 40 4.57 -23.93 -11.31
CA PHE A 40 5.05 -23.83 -9.95
C PHE A 40 4.27 -22.76 -9.19
N LEU A 41 4.09 -22.98 -7.89
CA LEU A 41 3.46 -22.02 -6.99
C LEU A 41 4.42 -21.72 -5.84
N CYS A 42 4.83 -20.46 -5.71
CA CYS A 42 5.54 -19.98 -4.53
C CYS A 42 4.52 -19.67 -3.44
N GLY A 43 4.74 -20.20 -2.24
CA GLY A 43 4.01 -19.79 -1.05
C GLY A 43 4.55 -18.50 -0.41
N PRO A 44 3.93 -18.02 0.67
CA PRO A 44 4.24 -16.74 1.31
C PRO A 44 5.71 -16.54 1.70
N THR A 45 6.43 -17.62 2.03
CA THR A 45 7.85 -17.58 2.42
C THR A 45 8.82 -17.67 1.23
N GLN A 46 8.30 -17.91 0.03
CA GLN A 46 9.08 -18.14 -1.20
C GLN A 46 8.92 -17.01 -2.22
N VAL A 47 7.89 -16.17 -2.06
CA VAL A 47 7.68 -14.98 -2.90
C VAL A 47 8.70 -13.91 -2.53
N THR A 48 9.29 -13.27 -3.54
CA THR A 48 10.22 -12.15 -3.40
C THR A 48 9.74 -10.93 -4.19
N ALA A 49 10.42 -9.79 -4.08
CA ALA A 49 10.18 -8.62 -4.95
C ALA A 49 10.30 -8.95 -6.46
N GLY A 50 11.05 -10.00 -6.82
CA GLY A 50 11.16 -10.51 -8.20
C GLY A 50 10.12 -11.56 -8.58
N GLY A 51 9.07 -11.75 -7.77
CA GLY A 51 8.04 -12.76 -7.98
C GLY A 51 8.45 -14.14 -7.44
N CYS A 52 8.09 -15.19 -8.18
CA CYS A 52 8.36 -16.57 -7.81
C CYS A 52 9.63 -17.11 -8.50
N ALA A 53 10.72 -17.31 -7.75
CA ALA A 53 11.98 -17.80 -8.31
C ALA A 53 12.08 -19.34 -8.35
N ALA A 54 11.66 -20.00 -7.26
CA ALA A 54 11.86 -21.45 -7.06
C ALA A 54 10.63 -22.10 -6.40
N GLY A 55 9.44 -21.80 -6.92
CA GLY A 55 8.17 -22.30 -6.39
C GLY A 55 8.07 -23.83 -6.37
N SER A 56 7.11 -24.34 -5.61
CA SER A 56 6.82 -25.77 -5.54
C SER A 56 6.08 -26.23 -6.80
N PRO A 57 6.44 -27.36 -7.42
CA PRO A 57 5.75 -27.85 -8.62
C PRO A 57 4.28 -28.17 -8.31
N VAL A 58 3.38 -27.79 -9.22
CA VAL A 58 1.96 -28.09 -9.13
C VAL A 58 1.57 -29.09 -10.21
N GLY A 59 1.30 -30.31 -9.78
CA GLY A 59 0.83 -31.38 -10.65
C GLY A 59 1.86 -31.82 -11.69
N ALA A 60 1.37 -32.40 -12.78
CA ALA A 60 2.21 -32.93 -13.84
C ALA A 60 2.55 -31.86 -14.89
N VAL A 61 3.71 -32.03 -15.55
CA VAL A 61 4.09 -31.24 -16.73
C VAL A 61 3.03 -31.39 -17.82
N LYS A 62 2.62 -30.28 -18.44
CA LYS A 62 1.53 -30.21 -19.42
C LYS A 62 2.08 -30.03 -20.83
N THR A 63 1.60 -30.81 -21.79
CA THR A 63 1.89 -30.59 -23.21
C THR A 63 1.06 -29.42 -23.74
N LEU A 64 1.65 -28.56 -24.57
CA LEU A 64 0.91 -27.50 -25.24
C LEU A 64 -0.09 -28.08 -26.23
N ILE A 65 -1.32 -27.57 -26.18
CA ILE A 65 -2.38 -27.85 -27.15
C ILE A 65 -2.78 -26.50 -27.75
N GLY A 66 -2.57 -26.34 -29.07
CA GLY A 66 -2.85 -25.06 -29.73
C GLY A 66 -2.01 -23.89 -29.21
N GLY A 67 -0.81 -24.14 -28.65
CA GLY A 67 0.03 -23.12 -28.03
C GLY A 67 -0.36 -22.73 -26.60
N ALA A 68 -1.29 -23.45 -25.96
CA ALA A 68 -1.72 -23.16 -24.59
C ALA A 68 -1.65 -24.39 -23.66
N ALA A 69 -1.59 -24.14 -22.36
CA ALA A 69 -1.69 -25.16 -21.31
C ALA A 69 -2.24 -24.58 -20.00
N THR A 70 -2.90 -25.43 -19.20
CA THR A 70 -3.44 -25.07 -17.88
C THR A 70 -2.83 -25.98 -16.82
N SER A 71 -2.45 -25.41 -15.67
CA SER A 71 -1.97 -26.17 -14.52
C SER A 71 -3.05 -27.11 -13.98
N ASP A 72 -2.63 -28.11 -13.19
CA ASP A 72 -3.58 -28.77 -12.29
C ASP A 72 -4.07 -27.76 -11.23
N PRO A 73 -5.32 -27.89 -10.75
CA PRO A 73 -5.80 -27.09 -9.64
C PRO A 73 -5.10 -27.49 -8.34
N THR A 74 -4.83 -26.52 -7.46
CA THR A 74 -4.26 -26.76 -6.13
C THR A 74 -5.03 -26.02 -5.05
N ALA A 75 -5.36 -26.71 -3.96
CA ALA A 75 -5.90 -26.12 -2.73
C ALA A 75 -4.80 -25.95 -1.66
N GLY A 76 -3.52 -26.07 -2.03
CA GLY A 76 -2.35 -25.89 -1.14
C GLY A 76 -2.12 -24.44 -0.67
N THR A 77 -3.12 -23.59 -0.82
CA THR A 77 -3.15 -22.15 -0.52
C THR A 77 -3.65 -21.90 0.90
N THR A 78 -3.21 -22.70 1.86
CA THR A 78 -3.76 -22.71 3.23
C THR A 78 -3.08 -21.71 4.18
N ALA A 79 -1.81 -21.39 3.94
CA ALA A 79 -1.10 -20.37 4.69
C ALA A 79 -1.55 -18.97 4.26
N LEU A 80 -1.65 -18.05 5.21
CA LEU A 80 -1.93 -16.64 4.91
C LEU A 80 -0.71 -15.98 4.27
N GLY A 81 -0.96 -15.11 3.30
CA GLY A 81 0.06 -14.37 2.59
C GLY A 81 -0.10 -14.46 1.07
N THR A 82 0.94 -14.06 0.35
CA THR A 82 0.90 -14.04 -1.12
C THR A 82 1.45 -15.31 -1.71
N TYR A 83 0.79 -15.71 -2.78
CA TYR A 83 1.20 -16.79 -3.65
C TYR A 83 1.44 -16.22 -5.03
N CYS A 84 2.48 -16.67 -5.70
CA CYS A 84 2.77 -16.25 -7.07
C CYS A 84 3.01 -17.48 -7.92
N TRP A 85 2.35 -17.53 -9.09
CA TRP A 85 2.61 -18.56 -10.09
C TRP A 85 3.93 -18.31 -10.80
N ARG A 86 4.47 -19.40 -11.35
CA ARG A 86 5.57 -19.41 -12.30
C ARG A 86 5.32 -20.53 -13.30
N ALA A 87 5.40 -20.21 -14.59
CA ALA A 87 5.38 -21.18 -15.66
C ALA A 87 6.78 -21.34 -16.29
N ALA A 88 7.19 -22.58 -16.54
CA ALA A 88 8.43 -22.90 -17.23
C ALA A 88 8.17 -23.66 -18.53
N TYR A 89 8.60 -23.07 -19.65
CA TYR A 89 8.40 -23.64 -20.97
C TYR A 89 9.64 -24.34 -21.49
N THR A 90 9.40 -25.54 -22.02
CA THR A 90 10.39 -26.34 -22.73
C THR A 90 9.91 -26.52 -24.16
N PRO A 91 10.56 -25.88 -25.16
CA PRO A 91 10.23 -26.08 -26.56
C PRO A 91 10.38 -27.54 -26.98
N GLY A 92 9.47 -28.00 -27.84
CA GLY A 92 9.52 -29.34 -28.41
C GLY A 92 9.25 -29.31 -29.92
N GLY A 93 9.66 -30.37 -30.61
CA GLY A 93 9.42 -30.53 -32.04
C GLY A 93 9.92 -29.35 -32.86
N ALA A 94 9.04 -28.78 -33.68
CA ALA A 94 9.37 -27.65 -34.56
C ALA A 94 9.68 -26.36 -33.80
N SER A 95 9.37 -26.27 -32.50
CA SER A 95 9.63 -25.07 -31.70
C SER A 95 11.06 -25.00 -31.15
N VAL A 96 11.86 -26.07 -31.25
CA VAL A 96 13.25 -26.11 -30.75
C VAL A 96 14.13 -25.14 -31.55
N GLY A 97 14.80 -24.23 -30.85
CA GLY A 97 15.67 -23.20 -31.47
C GLY A 97 14.92 -22.02 -32.11
N ILE A 98 13.58 -22.07 -32.13
CA ILE A 98 12.72 -20.98 -32.62
C ILE A 98 12.17 -20.16 -31.45
N PHE A 99 11.76 -20.82 -30.38
CA PHE A 99 11.18 -20.18 -29.20
C PHE A 99 12.15 -20.17 -28.02
N ASP A 100 12.28 -19.01 -27.38
CA ASP A 100 13.16 -18.81 -26.23
C ASP A 100 12.58 -19.43 -24.95
N THR A 101 13.45 -20.11 -24.19
CA THR A 101 13.19 -20.69 -22.88
C THR A 101 13.27 -19.66 -21.73
N ALA A 102 13.89 -18.49 -21.96
CA ALA A 102 14.08 -17.48 -20.91
C ALA A 102 12.80 -16.74 -20.52
N GLY A 103 11.71 -16.92 -21.27
CA GLY A 103 10.42 -16.30 -21.03
C GLY A 103 9.62 -16.94 -19.89
N HIS A 104 10.15 -16.93 -18.68
CA HIS A 104 9.32 -17.09 -17.47
C HIS A 104 8.66 -15.75 -17.16
N THR A 105 7.36 -15.75 -16.93
CA THR A 105 6.67 -14.61 -16.34
C THR A 105 6.87 -14.65 -14.82
N ASN A 106 7.90 -13.96 -14.35
CA ASN A 106 8.11 -13.69 -12.93
C ASN A 106 7.52 -12.32 -12.53
N THR A 107 6.70 -11.74 -13.39
CA THR A 107 6.08 -10.43 -13.18
C THR A 107 4.91 -10.54 -12.20
N GLY A 108 4.76 -9.55 -11.30
CA GLY A 108 3.77 -9.57 -10.21
C GLY A 108 2.28 -9.68 -10.60
N SER A 109 1.94 -9.73 -11.89
CA SER A 109 0.58 -9.98 -12.40
C SER A 109 0.06 -11.40 -12.11
N GLU A 110 0.94 -12.32 -11.71
CA GLU A 110 0.62 -13.73 -11.41
C GLU A 110 0.46 -14.03 -9.91
N CYS A 111 0.50 -12.97 -9.10
CA CYS A 111 0.39 -13.08 -7.65
C CYS A 111 -1.05 -12.86 -7.17
N PHE A 112 -1.45 -13.64 -6.16
CA PHE A 112 -2.71 -13.47 -5.42
C PHE A 112 -2.45 -13.61 -3.91
N ALA A 113 -3.27 -12.97 -3.07
CA ALA A 113 -3.15 -13.12 -1.62
C ALA A 113 -4.29 -13.93 -1.02
N VAL A 114 -3.89 -14.96 -0.29
CA VAL A 114 -4.73 -15.68 0.66
C VAL A 114 -4.70 -14.90 1.96
N GLY A 115 -5.86 -14.47 2.38
CA GLY A 115 -6.02 -13.63 3.55
C GLY A 115 -7.49 -13.60 3.90
N VAL A 116 -7.83 -13.94 5.14
CA VAL A 116 -9.18 -13.70 5.62
C VAL A 116 -9.33 -12.17 5.75
N PRO A 117 -10.43 -11.56 5.29
CA PRO A 117 -10.87 -10.29 5.84
C PRO A 117 -10.76 -10.41 7.37
N GLY A 118 -10.24 -9.38 8.05
CA GLY A 118 -10.12 -9.39 9.51
C GLY A 118 -11.38 -9.95 10.17
N PRO A 119 -11.24 -10.72 11.28
CA PRO A 119 -12.39 -11.38 11.89
C PRO A 119 -13.52 -10.35 12.12
N PRO A 120 -14.80 -10.73 11.92
CA PRO A 120 -15.93 -9.84 12.19
C PRO A 120 -15.97 -9.34 13.65
N ALA A 121 -15.17 -9.95 14.53
CA ALA A 121 -14.97 -9.56 15.92
C ALA A 121 -14.02 -8.36 16.12
N ALA A 122 -13.26 -7.91 15.11
CA ALA A 122 -12.38 -6.73 15.22
C ALA A 122 -13.15 -5.38 15.12
N GLY A 123 -14.48 -5.40 15.28
CA GLY A 123 -15.33 -4.24 15.08
C GLY A 123 -15.51 -3.88 13.61
N ARG A 124 -16.08 -2.69 13.36
CA ARG A 124 -16.31 -2.10 12.02
C ARG A 124 -14.99 -1.68 11.33
N GLY A 125 -13.98 -2.54 11.34
CA GLY A 125 -12.65 -2.24 10.82
C GLY A 125 -12.56 -2.22 9.29
N LEU A 126 -11.52 -1.58 8.78
CA LEU A 126 -11.20 -1.50 7.34
C LEU A 126 -10.89 -2.88 6.74
N ASN A 127 -10.35 -3.82 7.53
CA ASN A 127 -10.12 -5.23 7.14
C ASN A 127 -9.50 -5.37 5.74
N LEU A 128 -8.50 -4.54 5.45
CA LEU A 128 -7.74 -4.66 4.21
C LEU A 128 -6.51 -5.52 4.45
N PRO A 129 -6.33 -6.59 3.66
CA PRO A 129 -5.10 -7.36 3.72
C PRO A 129 -3.99 -6.47 3.18
N MET A 130 -2.81 -6.52 3.79
CA MET A 130 -1.65 -5.88 3.17
C MET A 130 -1.20 -6.67 1.94
N PRO A 131 -0.56 -6.01 0.96
CA PRO A 131 0.27 -6.74 0.01
C PRO A 131 1.40 -7.46 0.78
N PRO A 132 2.07 -8.46 0.20
CA PRO A 132 3.03 -9.27 0.96
C PRO A 132 4.16 -8.42 1.56
N PRO A 133 4.85 -8.93 2.60
CA PRO A 133 5.82 -8.16 3.39
C PRO A 133 6.87 -7.41 2.56
N ASP A 134 7.25 -7.93 1.40
CA ASP A 134 8.24 -7.34 0.51
C ASP A 134 7.73 -6.16 -0.34
N PHE A 135 6.41 -5.95 -0.40
CA PHE A 135 5.79 -4.85 -1.14
C PHE A 135 5.62 -3.60 -0.30
N VAL A 136 5.58 -3.75 1.03
CA VAL A 136 5.73 -2.63 1.94
C VAL A 136 7.25 -2.45 2.11
N PRO A 137 7.86 -1.35 1.65
CA PRO A 137 9.30 -1.20 1.76
C PRO A 137 9.72 -1.38 3.22
N ALA A 138 10.58 -2.38 3.50
CA ALA A 138 11.19 -2.60 4.82
C ALA A 138 12.11 -1.45 5.27
N ALA A 139 12.22 -0.39 4.46
CA ALA A 139 12.96 0.80 4.78
C ALA A 139 12.11 1.73 5.66
N ALA A 140 12.23 1.54 6.98
CA ALA A 140 12.07 2.61 7.94
C ALA A 140 13.08 3.72 7.60
N VAL A 141 12.69 4.63 6.71
CA VAL A 141 13.39 5.91 6.56
C VAL A 141 13.08 6.72 7.81
N ARG A 142 14.15 7.30 8.39
CA ARG A 142 14.18 8.19 9.55
C ARG A 142 13.26 9.41 9.38
N GLY A 143 11.96 9.21 9.44
CA GLY A 143 10.95 10.25 9.54
C GLY A 143 10.33 10.21 10.93
N ASP A 144 10.07 11.38 11.51
CA ASP A 144 9.34 11.46 12.77
C ASP A 144 7.92 10.92 12.57
N ALA A 145 7.47 10.08 13.50
CA ALA A 145 6.13 9.48 13.45
C ALA A 145 5.05 10.58 13.35
N PRO A 146 4.00 10.41 12.54
CA PRO A 146 2.86 11.32 12.55
C PRO A 146 2.14 11.24 13.89
N VAL A 147 1.78 12.39 14.45
CA VAL A 147 1.03 12.49 15.71
C VAL A 147 -0.33 13.15 15.53
N GLN A 148 -0.50 13.93 14.46
CA GLN A 148 -1.75 14.62 14.14
C GLN A 148 -1.97 14.65 12.63
N ILE A 149 -3.23 14.54 12.20
CA ILE A 149 -3.67 14.82 10.83
C ILE A 149 -4.74 15.89 10.84
N SER A 150 -4.60 16.88 9.96
CA SER A 150 -5.57 17.94 9.74
C SER A 150 -5.99 18.01 8.28
N ILE A 151 -7.30 18.16 8.04
CA ILE A 151 -7.90 18.35 6.72
C ILE A 151 -8.87 19.53 6.83
N PRO A 152 -8.38 20.78 6.66
CA PRO A 152 -9.11 21.98 7.03
C PRO A 152 -10.46 22.13 6.34
N VAL A 153 -10.57 21.81 5.05
CA VAL A 153 -11.82 21.93 4.27
C VAL A 153 -12.94 21.02 4.80
N LEU A 154 -12.58 19.96 5.52
CA LEU A 154 -13.53 19.04 6.15
C LEU A 154 -13.76 19.31 7.64
N GLY A 155 -12.94 20.18 8.25
CA GLY A 155 -12.88 20.38 9.70
C GLY A 155 -12.38 19.15 10.45
N ILE A 156 -11.56 18.31 9.81
CA ILE A 156 -10.92 17.16 10.47
C ILE A 156 -9.63 17.65 11.12
N ASP A 157 -9.50 17.35 12.40
CA ASP A 157 -8.28 17.52 13.18
C ASP A 157 -8.26 16.37 14.19
N ALA A 158 -7.42 15.36 13.92
CA ALA A 158 -7.45 14.08 14.62
C ALA A 158 -6.04 13.64 15.05
N PRO A 159 -5.89 13.08 16.27
CA PRO A 159 -4.67 12.37 16.65
C PRO A 159 -4.37 11.21 15.69
N VAL A 160 -3.10 10.86 15.57
CA VAL A 160 -2.66 9.72 14.76
C VAL A 160 -2.05 8.65 15.65
N GLU A 161 -2.72 7.51 15.74
CA GLU A 161 -2.22 6.31 16.38
C GLU A 161 -1.14 5.63 15.53
N ASN A 162 -0.15 5.00 16.17
CA ASN A 162 0.80 4.14 15.48
C ASN A 162 0.24 2.72 15.37
N LEU A 163 -0.09 2.29 14.16
CA LEU A 163 -0.71 1.00 13.87
C LEU A 163 0.30 0.02 13.29
N GLY A 164 0.17 -1.24 13.70
CA GLY A 164 0.89 -2.37 13.14
C GLY A 164 0.01 -3.22 12.22
N LEU A 165 0.52 -4.42 11.96
CA LEU A 165 -0.24 -5.48 11.29
C LEU A 165 -0.86 -6.40 12.34
N LEU A 166 -2.09 -6.85 12.05
CA LEU A 166 -2.73 -7.93 12.76
C LEU A 166 -2.06 -9.26 12.40
N GLN A 167 -2.30 -10.32 13.18
CA GLN A 167 -1.76 -11.66 12.94
C GLN A 167 -2.09 -12.21 11.54
N ASN A 168 -3.20 -11.78 10.95
CA ASN A 168 -3.62 -12.16 9.61
C ASN A 168 -3.01 -11.29 8.50
N GLY A 169 -2.07 -10.40 8.82
CA GLY A 169 -1.40 -9.51 7.88
C GLY A 169 -2.23 -8.30 7.42
N ALA A 170 -3.42 -8.07 7.99
CA ALA A 170 -4.18 -6.85 7.72
C ALA A 170 -3.63 -5.66 8.52
N MET A 171 -3.76 -4.46 7.99
CA MET A 171 -3.48 -3.24 8.76
C MET A 171 -4.49 -3.15 9.92
N ALA A 172 -3.99 -2.90 11.12
CA ALA A 172 -4.84 -2.62 12.27
C ALA A 172 -5.70 -1.37 12.04
N VAL A 173 -6.65 -1.11 12.92
CA VAL A 173 -7.48 0.10 12.84
C VAL A 173 -7.28 0.93 14.11
N PRO A 174 -7.51 2.26 14.04
CA PRO A 174 -7.47 3.12 15.23
C PRO A 174 -8.40 2.56 16.32
N GLN A 175 -7.94 2.59 17.57
CA GLN A 175 -8.75 2.17 18.71
C GLN A 175 -9.86 3.20 18.99
N ALA A 176 -9.52 4.49 18.90
CA ALA A 176 -10.49 5.56 19.05
C ALA A 176 -11.18 5.89 17.72
N VAL A 177 -12.51 6.03 17.74
CA VAL A 177 -13.28 6.42 16.55
C VAL A 177 -13.01 7.86 16.11
N SER A 178 -12.52 8.71 17.02
CA SER A 178 -12.09 10.07 16.76
C SER A 178 -10.72 10.18 16.11
N ASP A 179 -9.95 9.10 16.12
CA ASP A 179 -8.54 9.13 15.78
C ASP A 179 -8.33 8.56 14.38
N ALA A 180 -7.23 8.98 13.76
CA ALA A 180 -6.66 8.34 12.60
C ALA A 180 -5.52 7.41 13.04
N GLY A 181 -5.02 6.58 12.14
CA GLY A 181 -3.92 5.69 12.46
C GLY A 181 -3.03 5.40 11.27
N TRP A 182 -1.72 5.50 11.50
CA TRP A 182 -0.69 5.32 10.49
C TRP A 182 -0.14 3.90 10.53
N LEU A 183 0.08 3.29 9.37
CA LEU A 183 0.79 2.01 9.29
C LEU A 183 2.29 2.21 9.56
N GLY A 184 2.70 2.07 10.82
CA GLY A 184 4.07 2.36 11.28
C GLY A 184 5.14 1.43 10.76
N SER A 185 4.75 0.21 10.34
CA SER A 185 5.66 -0.72 9.66
C SER A 185 5.87 -0.38 8.19
N GLY A 186 5.24 0.67 7.67
CA GLY A 186 5.33 1.12 6.27
C GLY A 186 6.17 2.38 6.08
N THR A 187 5.92 3.06 4.95
CA THR A 187 6.61 4.34 4.66
C THR A 187 6.17 5.42 5.65
N ALA A 188 7.13 6.13 6.24
CA ALA A 188 6.87 7.31 7.06
C ALA A 188 6.38 8.48 6.18
N PRO A 189 5.35 9.24 6.60
CA PRO A 189 4.91 10.43 5.86
C PRO A 189 6.08 11.37 5.55
N GLY A 190 6.14 11.84 4.31
CA GLY A 190 7.21 12.72 3.81
C GLY A 190 8.42 11.98 3.23
N SER A 191 8.57 10.68 3.48
CA SER A 191 9.58 9.84 2.84
C SER A 191 9.12 9.37 1.46
N VAL A 192 10.08 9.06 0.57
CA VAL A 192 9.79 8.45 -0.73
C VAL A 192 9.09 7.10 -0.53
N GLY A 193 7.89 6.94 -1.09
CA GLY A 193 7.04 5.78 -0.90
C GLY A 193 5.57 6.17 -0.68
N ASN A 194 4.73 5.20 -0.37
CA ASN A 194 3.33 5.43 -0.04
C ASN A 194 3.13 5.27 1.48
N ALA A 195 3.05 6.38 2.21
CA ALA A 195 2.58 6.36 3.59
C ALA A 195 1.07 6.12 3.61
N VAL A 196 0.55 5.41 4.62
CA VAL A 196 -0.88 5.11 4.72
C VAL A 196 -1.44 5.51 6.08
N ILE A 197 -2.49 6.33 6.07
CA ILE A 197 -3.27 6.69 7.26
C ILE A 197 -4.72 6.24 7.06
N ALA A 198 -5.22 5.48 8.01
CA ALA A 198 -6.57 4.96 8.06
C ALA A 198 -7.41 5.69 9.10
N GLY A 199 -8.72 5.75 8.90
CA GLY A 199 -9.66 6.27 9.91
C GLY A 199 -11.04 5.67 9.75
N HIS A 200 -11.76 5.57 10.87
CA HIS A 200 -13.13 5.05 10.88
C HIS A 200 -14.06 5.97 10.08
N LEU A 201 -14.99 5.36 9.34
CA LEU A 201 -16.08 6.10 8.71
C LEU A 201 -17.10 6.48 9.80
N ASP A 202 -17.55 5.49 10.56
CA ASP A 202 -18.52 5.64 11.65
C ASP A 202 -18.18 4.74 12.85
N ASP A 203 -18.89 4.94 13.95
CA ASP A 203 -18.83 4.07 15.11
C ASP A 203 -19.80 2.87 15.01
N ALA A 204 -19.82 2.02 16.05
CA ALA A 204 -20.68 0.84 16.10
C ALA A 204 -22.19 1.15 15.94
N THR A 205 -22.62 2.35 16.33
CA THR A 205 -24.00 2.84 16.26
C THR A 205 -24.32 3.60 14.98
N GLY A 206 -23.32 3.83 14.12
CA GLY A 206 -23.44 4.58 12.88
C GLY A 206 -23.24 6.09 13.03
N GLN A 207 -22.72 6.56 14.17
CA GLN A 207 -22.38 7.97 14.34
C GLN A 207 -21.08 8.32 13.59
N PRO A 208 -20.96 9.54 13.05
CA PRO A 208 -19.76 10.00 12.36
C PRO A 208 -18.47 9.81 13.17
N ALA A 209 -17.46 9.22 12.54
CA ALA A 209 -16.10 9.08 13.08
C ALA A 209 -15.12 10.02 12.34
N ALA A 210 -13.81 9.91 12.66
CA ALA A 210 -12.77 10.82 12.17
C ALA A 210 -12.82 11.06 10.65
N PHE A 211 -13.03 10.00 9.86
CA PHE A 211 -13.01 10.06 8.39
C PHE A 211 -14.41 10.02 7.76
N TRP A 212 -15.48 10.22 8.53
CA TRP A 212 -16.86 10.29 8.01
C TRP A 212 -17.01 11.20 6.78
N ARG A 213 -16.32 12.35 6.79
CA ARG A 213 -16.42 13.36 5.72
C ARG A 213 -15.36 13.20 4.62
N LEU A 214 -14.48 12.22 4.71
CA LEU A 214 -13.33 12.09 3.80
C LEU A 214 -13.74 12.03 2.32
N GLY A 215 -14.89 11.40 2.04
CA GLY A 215 -15.45 11.31 0.69
C GLY A 215 -15.96 12.62 0.09
N ARG A 216 -15.85 13.75 0.80
CA ARG A 216 -16.19 15.10 0.32
C ARG A 216 -14.99 15.88 -0.21
N LEU A 217 -13.77 15.34 -0.07
CA LEU A 217 -12.57 15.94 -0.63
C LEU A 217 -12.65 16.07 -2.14
N ARG A 218 -11.80 16.92 -2.69
CA ARG A 218 -11.59 17.15 -4.11
C ARG A 218 -10.08 17.20 -4.41
N SER A 219 -9.74 16.99 -5.68
CA SER A 219 -8.38 17.23 -6.14
C SER A 219 -7.99 18.69 -5.86
N GLY A 220 -6.79 18.91 -5.35
CA GLY A 220 -6.31 20.23 -4.90
C GLY A 220 -6.50 20.51 -3.41
N ASP A 221 -7.36 19.77 -2.70
CA ASP A 221 -7.54 19.97 -1.26
C ASP A 221 -6.28 19.61 -0.49
N THR A 222 -6.04 20.30 0.63
CA THR A 222 -4.84 20.12 1.45
C THR A 222 -5.08 19.15 2.60
N VAL A 223 -4.09 18.28 2.83
CA VAL A 223 -3.96 17.41 4.00
C VAL A 223 -2.65 17.74 4.69
N ILE A 224 -2.69 17.98 5.99
CA ILE A 224 -1.52 18.34 6.79
C ILE A 224 -1.26 17.22 7.80
N VAL A 225 -0.02 16.76 7.87
CA VAL A 225 0.43 15.80 8.87
C VAL A 225 1.47 16.46 9.75
N THR A 226 1.21 16.50 11.06
CA THR A 226 2.20 16.97 12.04
C THR A 226 2.98 15.77 12.55
N THR A 227 4.30 15.85 12.49
CA THR A 227 5.20 14.81 13.00
C THR A 227 5.51 15.00 14.48
N ALA A 228 6.04 13.97 15.14
CA ALA A 228 6.46 14.02 16.54
C ALA A 228 7.57 15.06 16.80
N GLY A 229 8.41 15.36 15.80
CA GLY A 229 9.38 16.47 15.83
C GLY A 229 8.76 17.84 15.55
N GLY A 230 7.44 17.89 15.36
CA GLY A 230 6.60 19.08 15.16
C GLY A 230 6.60 19.66 13.75
N ALA A 231 7.24 19.01 12.78
CA ALA A 231 7.21 19.47 11.39
C ALA A 231 5.81 19.28 10.81
N GLN A 232 5.37 20.20 9.95
CA GLN A 232 4.12 20.08 9.21
C GLN A 232 4.39 19.69 7.77
N LEU A 233 3.92 18.51 7.39
CA LEU A 233 4.00 17.97 6.05
C LEU A 233 2.70 18.30 5.32
N ARG A 234 2.78 19.08 4.25
CA ARG A 234 1.60 19.47 3.47
C ARG A 234 1.51 18.60 2.22
N PHE A 235 0.40 17.89 2.13
CA PHE A 235 0.04 17.05 0.99
C PHE A 235 -1.14 17.68 0.26
N VAL A 236 -1.20 17.46 -1.05
CA VAL A 236 -2.33 17.86 -1.88
C VAL A 236 -2.99 16.63 -2.45
N VAL A 237 -4.32 16.57 -2.36
CA VAL A 237 -5.14 15.52 -2.96
C VAL A 237 -4.95 15.54 -4.47
N VAL A 238 -4.51 14.41 -5.02
CA VAL A 238 -4.36 14.21 -6.46
C VAL A 238 -5.63 13.58 -7.02
N ARG A 239 -6.10 12.50 -6.38
CA ARG A 239 -7.24 11.71 -6.83
C ARG A 239 -7.96 11.07 -5.65
N ILE A 240 -9.27 10.89 -5.80
CA ILE A 240 -10.10 10.13 -4.88
C ILE A 240 -10.74 9.01 -5.66
N ALA A 241 -10.75 7.81 -5.09
CA ALA A 241 -11.39 6.66 -5.71
C ALA A 241 -12.10 5.80 -4.68
N ARG A 242 -13.19 5.20 -5.14
CA ARG A 242 -13.92 4.17 -4.41
C ARG A 242 -13.69 2.85 -5.10
N TYR A 243 -13.37 1.84 -4.32
CA TYR A 243 -13.15 0.48 -4.78
C TYR A 243 -14.06 -0.45 -4.00
N ASP A 244 -14.52 -1.52 -4.62
CA ASP A 244 -15.03 -2.65 -3.83
C ASP A 244 -13.93 -3.11 -2.86
N ARG A 245 -14.29 -3.48 -1.63
CA ARG A 245 -13.32 -3.88 -0.59
C ARG A 245 -12.41 -5.02 -1.04
N GLN A 246 -12.85 -5.85 -1.98
CA GLN A 246 -12.09 -6.98 -2.54
C GLN A 246 -11.19 -6.57 -3.71
N ALA A 247 -11.39 -5.38 -4.28
CA ALA A 247 -10.71 -4.89 -5.49
C ALA A 247 -9.86 -3.63 -5.23
N VAL A 248 -9.51 -3.35 -3.97
CA VAL A 248 -8.59 -2.26 -3.64
C VAL A 248 -7.22 -2.53 -4.27
N PRO A 249 -6.65 -1.58 -5.04
CA PRO A 249 -5.35 -1.77 -5.69
C PRO A 249 -4.22 -1.68 -4.66
N LEU A 250 -3.96 -2.77 -3.92
CA LEU A 250 -3.06 -2.77 -2.76
C LEU A 250 -1.65 -2.28 -3.08
N VAL A 251 -1.11 -2.56 -4.27
CA VAL A 251 0.22 -2.06 -4.68
C VAL A 251 0.21 -0.54 -4.83
N ALA A 252 -0.87 0.05 -5.35
CA ALA A 252 -0.98 1.51 -5.46
C ALA A 252 -1.19 2.17 -4.09
N VAL A 253 -1.78 1.44 -3.12
CA VAL A 253 -2.08 1.97 -1.78
C VAL A 253 -0.90 1.82 -0.82
N PHE A 254 -0.32 0.62 -0.75
CA PHE A 254 0.68 0.22 0.25
C PHE A 254 2.05 -0.10 -0.36
N GLY A 255 2.13 -0.24 -1.70
CA GLY A 255 3.35 -0.60 -2.40
C GLY A 255 4.39 0.54 -2.50
N PRO A 256 5.55 0.29 -3.13
CA PRO A 256 6.58 1.30 -3.29
C PRO A 256 6.14 2.44 -4.22
N SER A 257 6.71 3.63 -4.02
CA SER A 257 6.56 4.78 -4.89
C SER A 257 7.88 5.53 -5.00
N LYS A 258 8.12 6.17 -6.15
CA LYS A 258 9.27 7.08 -6.35
C LYS A 258 9.00 8.49 -5.82
N GLN A 259 7.77 8.77 -5.41
CA GLN A 259 7.34 10.06 -4.87
C GLN A 259 6.94 9.91 -3.40
N PRO A 260 7.11 10.95 -2.57
CA PRO A 260 6.59 10.98 -1.21
C PRO A 260 5.06 11.19 -1.22
N ASN A 261 4.33 10.08 -1.22
CA ASN A 261 2.88 10.08 -1.24
C ASN A 261 2.30 9.75 0.13
N LEU A 262 1.07 10.20 0.35
CA LEU A 262 0.24 9.78 1.49
C LEU A 262 -1.12 9.33 0.94
N ASN A 263 -1.52 8.12 1.32
CA ASN A 263 -2.82 7.56 0.98
C ASN A 263 -3.71 7.52 2.23
N LEU A 264 -4.88 8.13 2.15
CA LEU A 264 -5.87 8.11 3.22
C LEU A 264 -6.96 7.08 2.92
N LEU A 265 -7.33 6.28 3.92
CA LEU A 265 -8.26 5.17 3.76
C LEU A 265 -9.43 5.22 4.76
N THR A 266 -10.64 5.02 4.26
CA THR A 266 -11.83 4.81 5.09
C THR A 266 -12.84 3.84 4.45
N CYS A 267 -13.81 3.36 5.23
CA CYS A 267 -14.94 2.57 4.75
C CYS A 267 -15.86 3.42 3.87
N ALA A 268 -16.56 2.83 2.90
CA ALA A 268 -17.48 3.56 2.03
C ALA A 268 -18.59 2.67 1.46
N GLY A 269 -19.58 3.31 0.84
CA GLY A 269 -20.66 2.59 0.16
C GLY A 269 -21.69 1.99 1.13
N PRO A 270 -22.50 1.02 0.68
CA PRO A 270 -23.52 0.42 1.52
C PRO A 270 -22.92 -0.47 2.62
N TYR A 271 -23.57 -0.46 3.79
CA TYR A 271 -23.25 -1.38 4.87
C TYR A 271 -23.84 -2.77 4.58
N LEU A 272 -23.02 -3.80 4.71
CA LEU A 272 -23.36 -5.20 4.51
C LEU A 272 -23.58 -5.84 5.89
N HIS A 273 -24.84 -6.01 6.29
CA HIS A 273 -25.20 -6.51 7.62
C HIS A 273 -24.64 -7.90 7.91
N ASP A 274 -24.72 -8.81 6.95
CA ASP A 274 -24.25 -10.20 7.07
C ASP A 274 -22.73 -10.28 7.28
N HIS A 275 -22.00 -9.28 6.76
CA HIS A 275 -20.54 -9.21 6.84
C HIS A 275 -20.05 -8.19 7.88
N ARG A 276 -20.96 -7.48 8.54
CA ARG A 276 -20.70 -6.41 9.53
C ARG A 276 -19.64 -5.40 9.06
N THR A 277 -19.67 -5.04 7.78
CA THR A 277 -18.68 -4.15 7.17
C THR A 277 -19.29 -3.39 6.00
N TYR A 278 -18.56 -2.41 5.49
CA TYR A 278 -18.92 -1.67 4.30
C TYR A 278 -18.45 -2.37 3.04
N ARG A 279 -19.27 -2.32 1.97
CA ARG A 279 -18.93 -2.94 0.69
C ARG A 279 -17.68 -2.31 0.07
N ASP A 280 -17.55 -0.99 0.16
CA ASP A 280 -16.52 -0.24 -0.55
C ASP A 280 -15.45 0.30 0.41
N ARG A 281 -14.34 0.72 -0.17
CA ARG A 281 -13.27 1.47 0.48
C ARG A 281 -13.01 2.74 -0.32
N LEU A 282 -12.91 3.85 0.38
CA LEU A 282 -12.51 5.12 -0.21
C LEU A 282 -11.02 5.33 0.04
N VAL A 283 -10.28 5.57 -1.05
CA VAL A 283 -8.86 5.88 -1.04
C VAL A 283 -8.67 7.29 -1.57
N VAL A 284 -8.02 8.13 -0.79
CA VAL A 284 -7.56 9.46 -1.21
C VAL A 284 -6.06 9.38 -1.46
N TYR A 285 -5.66 9.59 -2.71
CA TYR A 285 -4.27 9.64 -3.11
C TYR A 285 -3.78 11.08 -3.03
N THR A 286 -2.69 11.29 -2.31
CA THR A 286 -2.09 12.61 -2.15
C THR A 286 -0.59 12.56 -2.47
N ARG A 287 -0.01 13.73 -2.75
CA ARG A 287 1.43 13.92 -2.93
C ARG A 287 1.92 15.03 -2.03
N LEU A 288 3.13 14.89 -1.48
CA LEU A 288 3.77 15.96 -0.73
C LEU A 288 4.01 17.16 -1.65
N VAL A 289 3.76 18.36 -1.13
CA VAL A 289 4.04 19.62 -1.85
C VAL A 289 4.93 20.56 -1.06
N ASP A 290 4.95 20.44 0.27
CA ASP A 290 5.70 21.34 1.15
C ASP A 290 6.01 20.67 2.50
N VAL A 291 7.10 21.11 3.12
CA VAL A 291 7.54 20.67 4.45
C VAL A 291 7.90 21.93 5.24
N GLU A 292 7.08 22.25 6.22
CA GLU A 292 7.34 23.34 7.14
C GLU A 292 8.03 22.76 8.40
N PRO A 293 9.34 23.04 8.60
CA PRO A 293 10.05 22.58 9.78
C PRO A 293 9.53 23.27 11.05
N THR A 294 9.74 22.66 12.21
CA THR A 294 9.47 23.34 13.48
C THR A 294 10.21 24.66 13.57
N VAL A 295 9.48 25.76 13.78
CA VAL A 295 10.09 27.00 14.27
C VAL A 295 10.62 26.72 15.67
N ARG A 296 11.89 26.35 15.80
CA ARG A 296 12.57 26.47 17.08
C ARG A 296 12.65 27.95 17.39
N GLY A 297 11.78 28.43 18.29
CA GLY A 297 11.95 29.76 18.86
C GLY A 297 13.36 29.88 19.44
N ARG A 298 14.16 30.81 18.90
CA ARG A 298 15.16 31.51 19.73
C ARG A 298 14.41 32.68 20.37
N PRO A 299 14.16 32.68 21.69
CA PRO A 299 13.87 33.93 22.38
C PRO A 299 15.19 34.71 22.45
N GLY A 300 15.41 35.64 21.52
CA GLY A 300 16.68 36.39 21.47
C GLY A 300 16.76 37.54 20.47
N ASP A 301 16.18 37.42 19.26
CA ASP A 301 16.29 38.50 18.26
C ASP A 301 15.19 39.55 18.42
N ARG A 302 15.17 40.17 19.62
CA ARG A 302 14.55 41.48 19.80
C ARG A 302 15.68 42.50 19.63
N LEU A 303 15.64 43.19 18.50
CA LEU A 303 16.39 44.42 18.19
C LEU A 303 16.91 45.13 19.46
N ALA A 304 18.20 44.99 19.73
CA ALA A 304 18.91 45.97 20.53
C ALA A 304 19.08 47.19 19.63
N LEU A 305 18.15 48.16 19.74
CA LEU A 305 18.55 49.55 19.59
C LEU A 305 19.59 49.77 20.69
N GLU A 306 20.87 49.74 20.32
CA GLU A 306 21.96 50.14 21.19
C GLU A 306 21.67 51.55 21.71
N SER A 307 21.40 51.61 23.00
CA SER A 307 21.46 52.80 23.82
C SER A 307 22.87 53.38 23.75
N ILE A 308 23.00 54.50 23.03
CA ILE A 308 24.18 55.37 23.02
C ILE A 308 24.48 55.80 24.48
N PRO A 309 25.66 55.50 25.05
CA PRO A 309 26.05 56.06 26.33
C PRO A 309 26.39 57.53 26.18
N SER A 310 25.75 58.38 26.98
CA SER A 310 26.05 59.79 27.12
C SER A 310 27.51 59.98 27.55
N ALA A 311 28.32 60.62 26.69
CA ALA A 311 29.68 61.02 27.01
C ALA A 311 29.66 62.07 28.13
N SER A 312 30.14 61.65 29.30
CA SER A 312 30.43 62.50 30.46
C SER A 312 31.44 63.58 30.10
N ARG A 313 31.04 64.84 30.26
CA ARG A 313 31.93 66.01 30.28
C ARG A 313 32.89 65.89 31.47
N ARG A 314 34.18 66.08 31.25
CA ARG A 314 35.09 66.64 32.26
C ARG A 314 35.42 68.09 31.92
N PRO A 315 35.41 69.00 32.92
CA PRO A 315 35.89 70.37 32.78
C PRO A 315 37.34 70.49 33.25
N THR A 316 38.08 71.47 32.68
CA THR A 316 39.12 72.38 33.26
C THR A 316 39.92 72.94 32.07
N ALA A 317 39.80 74.22 31.68
CA ALA A 317 40.30 75.46 32.29
C ALA A 317 41.72 75.84 31.80
N ALA A 318 41.84 77.10 31.32
CA ALA A 318 43.01 78.01 31.21
C ALA A 318 44.40 77.40 30.88
N ASN A 319 45.17 77.89 29.92
CA ASN A 319 45.51 79.28 29.58
C ASN A 319 46.15 79.28 28.18
#